data_AF-G0TV27-F1
#
_entry.id   AF-G0TV27-F1
#
_cell.length_a   1.000
_cell.length_b   1.000
_cell.length_c   1.000
_cell.angle_alpha   90.00
_cell.angle_beta   90.00
_cell.angle_gamma   90.00
#
_symmetry.space_group_name_H-M   'P 1'
#
loop_
_entity.id
_entity.type
_entity.pdbx_description
1 polymer ?
#
loop_
_entity_poly.entity_id
_entity_poly.type
_entity_poly.pdbx_seq_one_letter_code
_entity_poly.pdbx_strand_id
1 'polypeptide(L)'
;MVWVVKNLVILFTLLPCCTSYTYYQPSFLWRCGALNTWIRTKVAFYRANAALAQSKAALENSASAMLESASASKAARQYADRLNSSSLYKTEVTTYANNAQDAAKAAEDAYNSAAKLHMFLEQDVSKVMTLKYEVEVDCRSANYEAYDNEQYSVPDRKRRAQKHIDNAMNNANEAKRYAVLAYLKLFDVLSYSTRAGMLRNNSYDAMNKARIKTELG
;
A
#
# COMPACT_ATOMS: atom_id res chain seq x y z
N MET A 1 -7.35 17.94 -13.33
CA MET A 1 -8.60 18.70 -13.04
C MET A 1 -9.62 17.91 -12.20
N VAL A 2 -9.91 16.63 -12.50
CA VAL A 2 -10.89 15.80 -11.76
C VAL A 2 -10.55 15.60 -10.27
N TRP A 3 -9.28 15.65 -9.90
CA TRP A 3 -8.81 15.50 -8.51
C TRP A 3 -9.11 16.73 -7.63
N VAL A 4 -9.15 17.92 -8.22
CA VAL A 4 -9.43 19.18 -7.50
C VAL A 4 -10.94 19.31 -7.25
N VAL A 5 -11.77 18.89 -8.22
CA VAL A 5 -13.24 18.89 -8.09
C VAL A 5 -13.73 17.89 -7.03
N LYS A 6 -13.13 16.69 -6.93
CA LYS A 6 -13.49 15.72 -5.87
C LYS A 6 -13.11 16.21 -4.46
N ASN A 7 -12.02 16.95 -4.31
CA ASN A 7 -11.64 17.55 -3.03
C ASN A 7 -12.47 18.80 -2.68
N LEU A 8 -12.92 19.57 -3.68
CA LEU A 8 -13.86 20.68 -3.48
C LEU A 8 -15.27 20.22 -3.08
N VAL A 9 -15.75 19.10 -3.62
CA VAL A 9 -17.04 18.52 -3.20
C VAL A 9 -17.00 18.01 -1.76
N ILE A 10 -15.85 17.50 -1.29
CA ILE A 10 -15.64 17.17 0.13
C ILE A 10 -15.63 18.44 0.98
N LEU A 11 -15.00 19.52 0.50
CA LEU A 11 -15.03 20.82 1.19
C LEU A 11 -16.46 21.37 1.33
N PHE A 12 -17.32 21.22 0.32
CA PHE A 12 -18.71 21.72 0.32
C PHE A 12 -19.71 20.80 1.03
N THR A 13 -19.45 19.49 1.12
CA THR A 13 -20.30 18.55 1.90
C THR A 13 -19.92 18.50 3.38
N LEU A 14 -18.80 19.10 3.78
CA LEU A 14 -18.36 19.26 5.18
C LEU A 14 -18.82 20.57 5.84
N LEU A 15 -19.35 21.50 5.04
CA LEU A 15 -19.99 22.71 5.57
C LEU A 15 -21.07 22.43 6.64
N PRO A 16 -21.88 21.35 6.64
CA PRO A 16 -22.93 21.17 7.65
C PRO A 16 -22.41 20.98 9.09
N CYS A 17 -21.13 20.64 9.29
CA CYS A 17 -20.55 20.59 10.64
C CYS A 17 -20.11 21.97 11.16
N CYS A 18 -19.86 22.95 10.27
CA CYS A 18 -19.31 24.26 10.60
C CYS A 18 -20.19 25.47 10.22
N THR A 19 -21.17 25.32 9.32
CA THR A 19 -22.00 26.44 8.83
C THR A 19 -23.38 26.52 9.45
N SER A 20 -23.66 25.69 10.44
CA SER A 20 -24.78 25.94 11.34
C SER A 20 -24.23 26.74 12.53
N TYR A 21 -24.47 28.05 12.52
CA TYR A 21 -24.41 28.99 13.66
C TYR A 21 -23.07 29.64 14.00
N THR A 22 -22.87 30.82 13.41
CA THR A 22 -22.04 31.90 13.91
C THR A 22 -22.68 32.57 15.13
N TYR A 23 -22.80 31.91 16.28
CA TYR A 23 -23.08 32.60 17.55
C TYR A 23 -22.48 31.85 18.74
N TYR A 24 -21.37 32.39 19.26
CA TYR A 24 -20.85 32.26 20.62
C TYR A 24 -21.26 31.00 21.42
N GLN A 25 -20.59 29.86 21.20
CA GLN A 25 -20.55 28.79 22.20
C GLN A 25 -19.22 28.00 22.19
N PRO A 26 -18.76 27.50 23.34
CA PRO A 26 -17.62 26.56 23.45
C PRO A 26 -17.73 25.31 22.55
N SER A 27 -18.94 24.97 22.11
CA SER A 27 -19.23 23.90 21.14
C SER A 27 -18.61 24.12 19.76
N PHE A 28 -18.25 25.36 19.38
CA PHE A 28 -17.61 25.67 18.10
C PHE A 28 -16.18 25.12 17.99
N LEU A 29 -15.37 25.28 19.04
CA LEU A 29 -13.99 24.77 19.07
C LEU A 29 -13.94 23.24 19.00
N TRP A 30 -14.92 22.57 19.61
CA TRP A 30 -14.99 21.12 19.71
C TRP A 30 -15.37 20.51 18.35
N ARG A 31 -16.26 21.19 17.60
CA ARG A 31 -16.63 20.85 16.23
C ARG A 31 -15.47 21.05 15.25
N CYS A 32 -14.69 22.11 15.40
CA CYS A 32 -13.48 22.32 14.60
C CYS A 32 -12.42 21.23 14.89
N GLY A 33 -12.25 20.81 16.15
CA GLY A 33 -11.34 19.73 16.54
C GLY A 33 -11.76 18.36 15.97
N ALA A 34 -13.05 18.03 16.08
CA ALA A 34 -13.62 16.79 15.52
C ALA A 34 -13.54 16.77 13.98
N LEU A 35 -13.82 17.91 13.32
CA LEU A 35 -13.70 18.04 11.86
C LEU A 35 -12.25 17.85 11.39
N ASN A 36 -11.28 18.52 12.04
CA ASN A 36 -9.87 18.37 11.70
C ASN A 36 -9.40 16.93 11.88
N THR A 37 -9.82 16.28 12.96
CA THR A 37 -9.53 14.87 13.24
C THR A 37 -10.11 13.96 12.15
N TRP A 38 -11.38 14.16 11.78
CA TRP A 38 -12.05 13.42 10.72
C TRP A 38 -11.38 13.60 9.34
N ILE A 39 -11.04 14.84 8.97
CA ILE A 39 -10.33 15.14 7.71
C ILE A 39 -8.98 14.42 7.67
N ARG A 40 -8.20 14.48 8.75
CA ARG A 40 -6.91 13.79 8.85
C ARG A 40 -7.05 12.28 8.68
N THR A 41 -8.05 11.69 9.31
CA THR A 41 -8.35 10.24 9.19
C THR A 41 -8.79 9.86 7.78
N LYS A 42 -9.62 10.68 7.12
CA LYS A 42 -9.98 10.47 5.70
C LYS A 42 -8.77 10.54 4.79
N VAL A 43 -7.89 11.52 4.98
CA VAL A 43 -6.65 11.64 4.20
C VAL A 43 -5.78 10.40 4.42
N ALA A 44 -5.59 9.95 5.66
CA ALA A 44 -4.85 8.73 5.97
C ALA A 44 -5.45 7.50 5.28
N PHE A 45 -6.77 7.36 5.28
CA PHE A 45 -7.50 6.31 4.59
C PHE A 45 -7.29 6.32 3.07
N TYR A 46 -7.45 7.47 2.41
CA TYR A 46 -7.28 7.56 0.95
C TYR A 46 -5.85 7.22 0.54
N ARG A 47 -4.90 7.73 1.32
CA ARG A 47 -3.48 7.48 1.16
C ARG A 47 -3.14 5.98 1.34
N ALA A 48 -3.67 5.33 2.37
CA ALA A 48 -3.48 3.89 2.61
C ALA A 48 -4.11 3.02 1.50
N ASN A 49 -5.31 3.36 1.00
CA ASN A 49 -5.92 2.66 -0.14
C ASN A 49 -5.16 2.87 -1.45
N ALA A 50 -4.65 4.08 -1.69
CA ALA A 50 -3.80 4.34 -2.85
C ALA A 50 -2.51 3.51 -2.78
N ALA A 51 -1.91 3.38 -1.59
CA ALA A 51 -0.77 2.51 -1.37
C ALA A 51 -1.10 1.04 -1.65
N LEU A 52 -2.27 0.55 -1.21
CA LEU A 52 -2.72 -0.81 -1.52
C LEU A 52 -2.85 -1.04 -3.03
N ALA A 53 -3.51 -0.14 -3.74
CA ALA A 53 -3.66 -0.25 -5.19
C ALA A 53 -2.30 -0.25 -5.92
N GLN A 54 -1.36 0.60 -5.50
CA GLN A 54 0.00 0.62 -6.06
C GLN A 54 0.76 -0.67 -5.76
N SER A 55 0.66 -1.19 -4.54
CA SER A 55 1.32 -2.44 -4.16
C SER A 55 0.79 -3.63 -4.95
N LYS A 56 -0.51 -3.67 -5.26
CA LYS A 56 -1.11 -4.71 -6.09
C LYS A 56 -0.55 -4.67 -7.52
N ALA A 57 -0.51 -3.49 -8.14
CA ALA A 57 0.07 -3.34 -9.48
C ALA A 57 1.57 -3.72 -9.51
N ALA A 58 2.32 -3.36 -8.47
CA ALA A 58 3.72 -3.76 -8.34
C ALA A 58 3.87 -5.28 -8.19
N LEU A 59 2.99 -5.92 -7.42
CA LEU A 59 3.00 -7.37 -7.24
C LEU A 59 2.69 -8.11 -8.56
N GLU A 60 1.71 -7.63 -9.32
CA GLU A 60 1.36 -8.16 -10.65
C GLU A 60 2.56 -8.05 -11.61
N ASN A 61 3.24 -6.91 -11.65
CA ASN A 61 4.47 -6.74 -12.44
C ASN A 61 5.59 -7.69 -12.01
N SER A 62 5.73 -7.90 -10.70
CA SER A 62 6.75 -8.79 -10.12
C SER A 62 6.47 -10.26 -10.43
N ALA A 63 5.21 -10.66 -10.41
CA ALA A 63 4.79 -12.00 -10.79
C ALA A 63 5.14 -12.30 -12.26
N SER A 64 4.82 -11.35 -13.16
CA SER A 64 5.21 -11.46 -14.57
C SER A 64 6.72 -11.55 -14.75
N ALA A 65 7.48 -10.69 -14.04
CA ALA A 65 8.94 -10.71 -14.10
C ALA A 65 9.54 -12.05 -13.64
N MET A 66 8.99 -12.64 -12.58
CA MET A 66 9.40 -13.97 -12.10
C MET A 66 9.14 -15.07 -13.14
N LEU A 67 7.96 -15.10 -13.76
CA LEU A 67 7.60 -16.10 -14.77
C LEU A 67 8.47 -15.99 -16.04
N GLU A 68 8.74 -14.76 -16.48
CA GLU A 68 9.64 -14.48 -17.61
C GLU A 68 11.08 -14.90 -17.30
N SER A 69 11.55 -14.64 -16.08
CA SER A 69 12.88 -15.04 -15.61
C SER A 69 13.05 -16.56 -15.56
N ALA A 70 12.04 -17.29 -15.05
CA ALA A 70 12.03 -18.75 -15.07
C ALA A 70 12.04 -19.33 -16.50
N SER A 71 11.30 -18.69 -17.42
CA SER A 71 11.27 -19.08 -18.83
C SER A 71 12.62 -18.85 -19.53
N ALA A 72 13.26 -17.71 -19.27
CA ALA A 72 14.60 -17.41 -19.78
C ALA A 72 15.65 -18.39 -19.25
N SER A 73 15.58 -18.75 -17.96
CA SER A 73 16.44 -19.79 -17.38
C SER A 73 16.26 -21.15 -18.05
N LYS A 74 15.01 -21.57 -18.28
CA LYS A 74 14.70 -22.82 -18.99
C LYS A 74 15.29 -22.83 -20.41
N ALA A 75 15.15 -21.72 -21.14
CA ALA A 75 15.73 -21.57 -22.47
C ALA A 75 17.27 -21.59 -22.44
N ALA A 76 17.90 -20.92 -21.48
CA ALA A 76 19.35 -20.93 -21.30
C ALA A 76 19.90 -22.34 -21.09
N ARG A 77 19.20 -23.18 -20.31
CA ARG A 77 19.55 -24.60 -20.15
C ARG A 77 19.41 -25.40 -21.43
N GLN A 78 18.34 -25.18 -22.21
CA GLN A 78 18.18 -25.84 -23.51
C GLN A 78 19.32 -25.52 -24.47
N TYR A 79 19.90 -24.32 -24.41
CA TYR A 79 21.10 -23.98 -25.17
C TYR A 79 22.34 -24.76 -24.68
N ALA A 80 22.52 -24.88 -23.36
CA ALA A 80 23.60 -25.68 -22.78
C ALA A 80 23.47 -27.17 -23.17
N ASP A 81 22.25 -27.72 -23.18
CA ASP A 81 21.99 -29.12 -23.53
C ASP A 81 22.26 -29.43 -25.02
N ARG A 82 22.13 -28.43 -25.90
CA ARG A 82 22.42 -28.58 -27.34
C ARG A 82 23.90 -28.64 -27.66
N LEU A 83 24.77 -28.18 -26.76
CA LEU A 83 26.21 -28.21 -26.98
C LEU A 83 26.80 -29.58 -26.64
N ASN A 84 27.31 -30.25 -27.66
CA ASN A 84 28.00 -31.52 -27.54
C ASN A 84 29.24 -31.38 -26.63
N SER A 85 29.68 -32.48 -26.00
CA SER A 85 30.75 -32.51 -24.99
C SER A 85 32.13 -32.00 -25.42
N SER A 86 32.33 -31.65 -26.69
CA SER A 86 33.60 -31.22 -27.30
C SER A 86 33.64 -29.76 -27.79
N SER A 87 32.58 -28.96 -27.55
CA SER A 87 32.59 -27.52 -27.88
C SER A 87 33.46 -26.74 -26.90
N LEU A 88 34.30 -25.85 -27.43
CA LEU A 88 35.09 -24.87 -26.65
C LEU A 88 34.20 -23.96 -25.78
N TYR A 89 32.94 -23.77 -26.17
CA TYR A 89 32.00 -22.88 -25.49
C TYR A 89 31.10 -23.59 -24.48
N LYS A 90 31.19 -24.92 -24.34
CA LYS A 90 30.33 -25.67 -23.41
C LYS A 90 30.39 -25.12 -21.98
N THR A 91 31.59 -24.82 -21.48
CA THR A 91 31.77 -24.27 -20.13
C THR A 91 31.17 -22.87 -19.99
N GLU A 92 31.33 -22.01 -21.00
CA GLU A 92 30.75 -20.66 -21.00
C GLU A 92 29.21 -20.71 -21.02
N VAL A 93 28.62 -21.50 -21.91
CA VAL A 93 27.17 -21.63 -22.02
C VAL A 93 26.56 -22.26 -20.77
N THR A 94 27.22 -23.25 -20.18
CA THR A 94 26.81 -23.81 -18.88
C THR A 94 26.84 -22.74 -17.78
N THR A 95 27.87 -21.89 -17.76
CA THR A 95 27.97 -20.78 -16.81
C THR A 95 26.84 -19.78 -16.99
N TYR A 96 26.52 -19.39 -18.24
CA TYR A 96 25.38 -18.52 -18.52
C TYR A 96 24.04 -19.14 -18.12
N ALA A 97 23.84 -20.45 -18.35
CA ALA A 97 22.64 -21.15 -17.92
C ALA A 97 22.48 -21.16 -16.39
N ASN A 98 23.57 -21.39 -15.66
CA ASN A 98 23.58 -21.31 -14.19
C ASN A 98 23.27 -19.88 -13.71
N ASN A 99 23.88 -18.86 -14.31
CA ASN A 99 23.60 -17.46 -13.98
C ASN A 99 22.13 -17.09 -14.22
N ALA A 100 21.52 -17.57 -15.31
CA ALA A 100 20.11 -17.35 -15.60
C ALA A 100 19.21 -18.04 -14.56
N GLN A 101 19.59 -19.23 -14.10
CA GLN A 101 18.88 -19.93 -13.03
C GLN A 101 18.99 -19.22 -11.68
N ASP A 102 20.18 -18.77 -11.31
CA ASP A 102 20.39 -18.05 -10.05
C ASP A 102 19.61 -16.72 -10.04
N ALA A 103 19.59 -16.02 -11.18
CA ALA A 103 18.77 -14.82 -11.34
C ALA A 103 17.26 -15.12 -11.23
N ALA A 104 16.78 -16.23 -11.82
CA ALA A 104 15.39 -16.67 -11.70
C ALA A 104 14.99 -17.00 -10.26
N LYS A 105 15.84 -17.72 -9.54
CA LYS A 105 15.62 -18.02 -8.12
C LYS A 105 15.59 -16.74 -7.28
N ALA A 106 16.51 -15.82 -7.52
CA ALA A 106 16.52 -14.54 -6.82
C ALA A 106 15.29 -13.68 -7.15
N ALA A 107 14.74 -13.77 -8.37
CA ALA A 107 13.52 -13.07 -8.76
C ALA A 107 12.29 -13.63 -8.04
N GLU A 108 12.23 -14.96 -7.89
CA GLU A 108 11.22 -15.65 -7.09
C GLU A 108 11.28 -15.25 -5.61
N ASP A 109 12.49 -15.21 -5.02
CA ASP A 109 12.68 -14.76 -3.63
C ASP A 109 12.23 -13.30 -3.43
N ALA A 110 12.52 -12.42 -4.40
CA ALA A 110 12.08 -11.03 -4.38
C ALA A 110 10.55 -10.93 -4.49
N TYR A 111 9.93 -11.70 -5.39
CA TYR A 111 8.47 -11.78 -5.52
C TYR A 111 7.80 -12.27 -4.23
N ASN A 112 8.29 -13.36 -3.63
CA ASN A 112 7.75 -13.91 -2.39
C ASN A 112 7.87 -12.91 -1.23
N SER A 113 8.98 -12.16 -1.16
CA SER A 113 9.18 -11.09 -0.19
C SER A 113 8.16 -9.96 -0.38
N ALA A 114 7.94 -9.52 -1.63
CA ALA A 114 6.93 -8.52 -1.97
C ALA A 114 5.51 -8.99 -1.64
N ALA A 115 5.17 -10.25 -1.96
CA ALA A 115 3.86 -10.85 -1.69
C ALA A 115 3.53 -10.86 -0.19
N LYS A 116 4.51 -11.26 0.64
CA LYS A 116 4.36 -11.24 2.10
C LYS A 116 4.12 -9.83 2.64
N LEU A 117 4.87 -8.85 2.15
CA LEU A 117 4.70 -7.45 2.55
C LEU A 117 3.35 -6.87 2.09
N HIS A 118 2.89 -7.24 0.90
CA HIS A 118 1.57 -6.86 0.39
C HIS A 118 0.44 -7.35 1.30
N MET A 119 0.49 -8.61 1.77
CA MET A 119 -0.48 -9.13 2.73
C MET A 119 -0.49 -8.34 4.05
N PHE A 120 0.68 -7.96 4.57
CA PHE A 120 0.74 -7.13 5.78
C PHE A 120 0.22 -5.71 5.54
N LEU A 121 0.44 -5.17 4.34
CA LEU A 121 -0.12 -3.89 3.93
C LEU A 121 -1.66 -3.96 3.88
N GLU A 122 -2.25 -5.01 3.32
CA GLU A 122 -3.70 -5.25 3.33
C GLU A 122 -4.28 -5.24 4.75
N GLN A 123 -3.61 -5.90 5.70
CA GLN A 123 -4.01 -5.91 7.11
C GLN A 123 -3.99 -4.51 7.73
N ASP A 124 -2.92 -3.74 7.49
CA ASP A 124 -2.83 -2.37 7.99
C ASP A 124 -3.92 -1.47 7.38
N VAL A 125 -4.17 -1.58 6.08
CA VAL A 125 -5.23 -0.80 5.39
C VAL A 125 -6.61 -1.17 5.91
N SER A 126 -6.86 -2.45 6.20
CA SER A 126 -8.10 -2.92 6.83
C SER A 126 -8.28 -2.29 8.22
N LYS A 127 -7.23 -2.25 9.05
CA LYS A 127 -7.29 -1.54 10.34
C LYS A 127 -7.59 -0.05 10.19
N VAL A 128 -6.99 0.62 9.19
CA VAL A 128 -7.31 2.03 8.89
C VAL A 128 -8.79 2.18 8.51
N MET A 129 -9.39 1.24 7.79
CA MET A 129 -10.82 1.26 7.47
C MET A 129 -11.69 1.15 8.72
N THR A 130 -11.39 0.21 9.61
CA THR A 130 -12.12 0.00 10.86
C THR A 130 -12.05 1.24 11.74
N LEU A 131 -10.84 1.75 11.99
CA LEU A 131 -10.65 2.93 12.83
C LEU A 131 -11.30 4.18 12.24
N LYS A 132 -11.31 4.33 10.91
CA LYS A 132 -12.04 5.41 10.25
C LYS A 132 -13.55 5.33 10.56
N TYR A 133 -14.13 4.13 10.52
CA TYR A 133 -15.55 3.96 10.84
C TYR A 133 -15.82 4.29 12.31
N GLU A 134 -14.97 3.83 13.23
CA GLU A 134 -15.09 4.15 14.66
C GLU A 134 -15.00 5.66 14.92
N VAL A 135 -14.07 6.37 14.28
CA VAL A 135 -13.97 7.83 14.34
C VAL A 135 -15.25 8.49 13.81
N GLU A 136 -15.84 7.98 12.73
CA GLU A 136 -17.11 8.48 12.19
C GLU A 136 -18.28 8.29 13.18
N VAL A 137 -18.34 7.15 13.86
CA VAL A 137 -19.34 6.86 14.89
C VAL A 137 -19.15 7.75 16.11
N ASP A 138 -17.95 7.83 16.68
CA ASP A 138 -17.68 8.64 17.86
C ASP A 138 -17.93 10.14 17.61
N CYS A 139 -17.55 10.67 16.44
CA CYS A 139 -17.88 12.04 16.07
C CYS A 139 -19.40 12.29 16.00
N ARG A 140 -20.19 11.31 15.54
CA ARG A 140 -21.66 11.41 15.52
C ARG A 140 -22.25 11.31 16.93
N SER A 141 -21.76 10.40 17.75
CA SER A 141 -22.20 10.23 19.14
C SER A 141 -21.88 11.46 20.00
N ALA A 142 -20.71 12.07 19.79
CA ALA A 142 -20.37 13.35 20.43
C ALA A 142 -21.36 14.47 20.09
N ASN A 143 -21.77 14.54 18.82
CA ASN A 143 -22.81 15.48 18.38
C ASN A 143 -24.18 15.15 19.00
N TYR A 144 -24.58 13.89 19.04
CA TYR A 144 -25.86 13.50 19.64
C TYR A 144 -25.93 13.88 21.13
N GLU A 145 -24.91 13.53 21.91
CA GLU A 145 -24.84 13.84 23.35
C GLU A 145 -24.87 15.35 23.64
N ALA A 146 -24.34 16.17 22.74
CA ALA A 146 -24.32 17.62 22.89
C ALA A 146 -25.69 18.27 22.62
N TYR A 147 -26.54 17.69 21.77
CA TYR A 147 -27.76 18.35 21.27
C TYR A 147 -29.08 17.69 21.72
N ASP A 148 -29.18 16.36 21.73
CA ASP A 148 -30.48 15.66 21.82
C ASP A 148 -30.85 15.14 23.21
N ASN A 149 -29.94 15.24 24.17
CA ASN A 149 -30.14 14.61 25.48
C ASN A 149 -30.66 15.59 26.54
N GLU A 150 -31.86 16.17 26.32
CA GLU A 150 -32.53 17.09 27.28
C GLU A 150 -32.74 16.47 28.67
N GLN A 151 -32.66 15.14 28.74
CA GLN A 151 -32.76 14.34 29.96
C GLN A 151 -31.62 14.58 30.97
N TYR A 152 -30.51 15.23 30.56
CA TYR A 152 -29.31 15.40 31.39
C TYR A 152 -28.86 16.85 31.54
N SER A 153 -28.22 17.12 32.68
CA SER A 153 -27.62 18.42 32.98
C SER A 153 -26.60 18.82 31.90
N VAL A 154 -26.45 20.13 31.66
CA VAL A 154 -25.46 20.66 30.70
C VAL A 154 -24.03 20.17 31.01
N PRO A 155 -23.56 20.13 32.27
CA PRO A 155 -22.25 19.56 32.61
C PRO A 155 -22.09 18.08 32.22
N ASP A 156 -23.12 17.25 32.45
CA ASP A 156 -23.04 15.81 32.15
C ASP A 156 -23.02 15.54 30.65
N ARG A 157 -23.83 16.27 29.86
CA ARG A 157 -23.80 16.21 28.40
C ARG A 157 -22.41 16.54 27.85
N LYS A 158 -21.78 17.61 28.37
CA LYS A 158 -20.42 18.00 27.97
C LYS A 158 -19.40 16.91 28.27
N ARG A 159 -19.48 16.26 29.43
CA ARG A 159 -18.56 15.18 29.81
C ARG A 159 -18.69 13.97 28.89
N ARG A 160 -19.91 13.56 28.53
CA ARG A 160 -20.13 12.43 27.62
C ARG A 160 -19.72 12.75 26.19
N ALA A 161 -20.04 13.93 25.68
CA ALA A 161 -19.57 14.40 24.39
C ALA A 161 -18.03 14.42 24.34
N GLN A 162 -17.36 14.89 25.40
CA GLN A 162 -15.90 14.91 25.47
C GLN A 162 -15.28 13.51 25.41
N LYS A 163 -15.87 12.51 26.10
CA LYS A 163 -15.40 11.12 26.05
C LYS A 163 -15.37 10.58 24.61
N HIS A 164 -16.40 10.85 23.82
CA HIS A 164 -16.45 10.45 22.42
C HIS A 164 -15.40 11.19 21.57
N ILE A 165 -15.15 12.46 21.85
CA ILE A 165 -14.08 13.22 21.17
C ILE A 165 -12.72 12.62 21.48
N ASP A 166 -12.43 12.28 22.73
CA ASP A 166 -11.16 11.69 23.15
C ASP A 166 -10.94 10.32 22.47
N ASN A 167 -12.00 9.49 22.40
CA ASN A 167 -11.97 8.23 21.67
C ASN A 167 -11.69 8.44 20.17
N ALA A 168 -12.41 9.36 19.52
CA ALA A 168 -12.21 9.69 18.12
C ALA A 168 -10.78 10.18 17.85
N MET A 169 -10.20 10.97 18.74
CA MET A 169 -8.81 11.44 18.61
C MET A 169 -7.81 10.29 18.74
N ASN A 170 -8.01 9.38 19.69
CA ASN A 170 -7.15 8.21 19.86
C ASN A 170 -7.20 7.30 18.63
N ASN A 171 -8.40 6.97 18.16
CA ASN A 171 -8.61 6.12 16.98
C ASN A 171 -8.06 6.77 15.71
N ALA A 172 -8.18 8.09 15.57
CA ALA A 172 -7.59 8.83 14.45
C ALA A 172 -6.06 8.80 14.46
N ASN A 173 -5.43 8.95 15.64
CA ASN A 173 -3.99 8.85 15.78
C ASN A 173 -3.50 7.43 15.47
N GLU A 174 -4.24 6.41 15.89
CA GLU A 174 -3.93 5.02 15.58
C GLU A 174 -4.10 4.72 14.08
N ALA A 175 -5.18 5.21 13.45
CA ALA A 175 -5.39 5.11 12.00
C ALA A 175 -4.24 5.76 11.22
N LYS A 176 -3.75 6.91 11.70
CA LYS A 176 -2.59 7.58 11.11
C LYS A 176 -1.33 6.71 11.23
N ARG A 177 -1.11 6.06 12.37
CA ARG A 177 0.03 5.15 12.57
C ARG A 177 -0.02 3.99 11.59
N TYR A 178 -1.15 3.30 11.45
CA TYR A 178 -1.29 2.21 10.48
C TYR A 178 -1.17 2.69 9.03
N ALA A 179 -1.67 3.88 8.69
CA ALA A 179 -1.46 4.45 7.37
C ALA A 179 0.04 4.66 7.09
N VAL A 180 0.82 5.20 8.03
CA VAL A 180 2.28 5.33 7.88
C VAL A 180 2.96 3.98 7.71
N LEU A 181 2.57 2.98 8.49
CA LEU A 181 3.10 1.61 8.36
C LEU A 181 2.79 1.00 6.98
N ALA A 182 1.59 1.21 6.45
CA ALA A 182 1.21 0.78 5.10
C ALA A 182 2.08 1.46 4.03
N TYR A 183 2.41 2.75 4.19
CA TYR A 183 3.33 3.45 3.29
C TYR A 183 4.74 2.89 3.32
N LEU A 184 5.29 2.63 4.51
CA LEU A 184 6.63 2.05 4.61
C LEU A 184 6.70 0.69 3.92
N LYS A 185 5.68 -0.16 4.13
CA LYS A 185 5.58 -1.46 3.44
C LYS A 185 5.44 -1.32 1.93
N LEU A 186 4.72 -0.30 1.44
CA LEU A 186 4.65 -0.02 0.01
C LEU A 186 6.05 0.24 -0.58
N PHE A 187 6.89 1.03 0.08
CA PHE A 187 8.25 1.29 -0.40
C PHE A 187 9.05 -0.01 -0.52
N ASP A 188 8.95 -0.90 0.46
CA ASP A 188 9.61 -2.21 0.42
C ASP A 188 9.07 -3.08 -0.72
N VAL A 189 7.73 -3.15 -0.88
CA VAL A 189 7.10 -3.88 -2.00
C VAL A 189 7.60 -3.36 -3.35
N LEU A 190 7.67 -2.04 -3.53
CA LEU A 190 8.17 -1.42 -4.76
C LEU A 190 9.65 -1.76 -4.98
N SER A 191 10.47 -1.73 -3.93
CA SER A 191 11.88 -2.08 -4.01
C SER A 191 12.08 -3.54 -4.46
N TYR A 192 11.39 -4.49 -3.84
CA TYR A 192 11.43 -5.89 -4.25
C TYR A 192 10.90 -6.09 -5.68
N SER A 193 9.85 -5.35 -6.06
CA SER A 193 9.32 -5.40 -7.42
C SER A 193 10.32 -4.93 -8.47
N THR A 194 10.98 -3.79 -8.23
CA THR A 194 12.06 -3.31 -9.09
C THR A 194 13.21 -4.32 -9.17
N ARG A 195 13.57 -4.94 -8.05
CA ARG A 195 14.60 -5.99 -8.01
C ARG A 195 14.22 -7.20 -8.86
N ALA A 196 12.98 -7.68 -8.78
CA ALA A 196 12.50 -8.77 -9.63
C ALA A 196 12.61 -8.42 -11.12
N GLY A 197 12.27 -7.18 -11.50
CA GLY A 197 12.43 -6.69 -12.87
C GLY A 197 13.89 -6.66 -13.35
N MET A 198 14.83 -6.26 -12.50
CA MET A 198 16.26 -6.31 -12.83
C MET A 198 16.77 -7.75 -13.02
N LEU A 199 16.38 -8.67 -12.14
CA LEU A 199 16.80 -10.07 -12.20
C LEU A 199 16.23 -10.81 -13.41
N ARG A 200 15.01 -10.45 -13.83
CA ARG A 200 14.44 -10.86 -15.10
C ARG A 200 15.34 -10.44 -16.27
N ASN A 201 15.77 -9.18 -16.32
CA ASN A 201 16.65 -8.70 -17.39
C ASN A 201 18.00 -9.43 -17.39
N ASN A 202 18.57 -9.71 -16.20
CA ASN A 202 19.81 -10.50 -16.09
C ASN A 202 19.63 -11.93 -16.62
N SER A 203 18.46 -12.54 -16.38
CA SER A 203 18.13 -13.86 -16.90
C SER A 203 18.07 -13.86 -18.44
N TYR A 204 17.45 -12.82 -19.02
CA TYR A 204 17.41 -12.64 -20.48
C TYR A 204 18.79 -12.39 -21.09
N ASP A 205 19.63 -11.57 -20.45
CA ASP A 205 21.00 -11.33 -20.92
C ASP A 205 21.83 -12.62 -20.91
N ALA A 206 21.76 -13.38 -19.81
CA ALA A 206 22.43 -14.67 -19.70
C ALA A 206 21.91 -15.68 -20.74
N MET A 207 20.59 -15.75 -20.95
CA MET A 207 19.98 -16.57 -22.00
C MET A 207 20.45 -16.17 -23.41
N ASN A 208 20.50 -14.87 -23.72
CA ASN A 208 20.95 -14.38 -25.02
C ASN A 208 22.43 -14.67 -25.26
N LYS A 209 23.28 -14.54 -24.23
CA LYS A 209 24.69 -14.93 -24.29
C LYS A 209 24.85 -16.43 -24.53
N ALA A 210 24.07 -17.26 -23.83
CA ALA A 210 24.01 -18.70 -24.05
C ALA A 210 23.60 -19.04 -25.50
N ARG A 211 22.57 -18.36 -26.02
CA ARG A 211 22.09 -18.51 -27.40
C ARG A 211 23.18 -18.21 -28.42
N ILE A 212 23.76 -17.00 -28.36
CA ILE A 212 24.78 -16.54 -29.33
C ILE A 212 25.96 -17.51 -29.34
N LYS A 213 26.44 -17.91 -28.16
CA LYS A 213 27.57 -18.85 -28.07
C LYS A 213 27.24 -20.23 -28.62
N THR A 214 26.01 -20.71 -28.41
CA THR A 214 25.54 -21.97 -29.00
C THR A 214 25.43 -21.90 -30.53
N GLU A 215 25.02 -20.75 -31.07
CA GLU A 215 24.94 -20.52 -32.53
C GLU A 215 26.32 -20.39 -33.18
N LEU A 216 27.38 -20.08 -32.42
CA LEU A 216 28.75 -19.93 -32.91
C LEU A 216 29.57 -21.24 -32.91
N GLY A 217 29.12 -22.29 -32.20
CA GLY A 217 29.71 -23.65 -32.24
C GLY A 217 30.65 -23.99 -31.08
#